data_AF-A0A2S9DI37-F1
#
_entry.id   AF-A0A2S9DI37-F1
#
_cell.length_a   1.000
_cell.length_b   1.000
_cell.length_c   1.000
_cell.angle_alpha   90.00
_cell.angle_beta   90.00
_cell.angle_gamma   90.00
#
_symmetry.space_group_name_H-M   'P 1'
#
loop_
_entity.id
_entity.type
_entity.pdbx_description
1 polymer ?
#
loop_
_entity_poly.entity_id
_entity_poly.type
_entity_poly.pdbx_seq_one_letter_code
_entity_poly.pdbx_strand_id
1 'polypeptide(L)'
;MRRAGLDEPRYPLRANGARMFYVSGPPSYVDHILRLTQLMDRPPRKLPERPPAFGVVQVVNFPVEDHPHGVGTNRGLVPGMLSMIHARLSQAQRVQLADGRLALLAYPDTNSVLIKGSPAQVKVIEKLLAELDVAQVLNETLPGQAHAGGGDPQAGPPQLTAAQYERVQRAFLRTEREFSP
;
A
#
# COMPACT_ATOMS: atom_id res chain seq x y z
N MET A 1 -15.07 -22.44 33.61
CA MET A 1 -16.17 -23.42 33.54
C MET A 1 -17.30 -23.09 34.50
N ARG A 2 -17.11 -23.02 35.84
CA ARG A 2 -18.15 -22.57 36.79
C ARG A 2 -18.73 -21.18 36.48
N ARG A 3 -17.88 -20.22 36.10
CA ARG A 3 -18.30 -18.86 35.69
C ARG A 3 -19.06 -18.81 34.36
N ALA A 4 -19.01 -19.87 33.56
CA ALA A 4 -19.64 -19.94 32.24
C ALA A 4 -20.99 -20.68 32.28
N GLY A 5 -21.45 -21.14 33.45
CA GLY A 5 -22.73 -21.87 33.59
C GLY A 5 -22.74 -23.28 33.00
N LEU A 6 -21.59 -23.81 32.57
CA LEU A 6 -21.46 -25.11 31.90
C LEU A 6 -21.32 -26.29 32.89
N ASP A 7 -21.42 -26.01 34.19
CA ASP A 7 -21.31 -27.03 35.23
C ASP A 7 -22.72 -27.47 35.60
N GLU A 8 -23.20 -28.52 34.93
CA GLU A 8 -24.50 -29.12 35.23
C GLU A 8 -24.38 -29.96 36.51
N PRO A 9 -25.19 -29.72 37.56
CA PRO A 9 -25.08 -30.43 38.84
C PRO A 9 -25.25 -31.96 38.72
N ARG A 10 -25.92 -32.43 37.67
CA ARG A 10 -26.09 -33.86 37.38
C ARG A 10 -24.85 -34.49 36.74
N TYR A 11 -24.02 -33.69 36.07
CA TYR A 11 -22.84 -34.13 35.31
C TYR A 11 -21.64 -33.25 35.65
N PRO A 12 -21.11 -33.37 36.89
CA PRO A 12 -20.08 -32.47 37.39
C PRO A 12 -18.78 -32.67 36.63
N LEU A 13 -18.14 -31.54 36.29
CA LEU A 13 -16.82 -31.51 35.67
C LEU A 13 -15.75 -31.79 36.73
N ARG A 14 -15.05 -32.93 36.64
CA ARG A 14 -13.97 -33.26 37.58
C ARG A 14 -12.62 -32.82 37.04
N ALA A 15 -12.07 -31.77 37.61
CA ALA A 15 -10.71 -31.34 37.29
C ALA A 15 -9.67 -32.30 37.91
N ASN A 16 -8.64 -32.66 37.15
CA ASN A 16 -7.48 -33.38 37.63
C ASN A 16 -6.20 -32.59 37.26
N GLY A 17 -5.64 -31.88 38.23
CA GLY A 17 -4.48 -31.02 38.03
C GLY A 17 -4.78 -29.78 37.17
N ALA A 18 -3.75 -29.26 36.48
CA ALA A 18 -3.82 -27.96 35.80
C ALA A 18 -4.35 -27.99 34.36
N ARG A 19 -4.33 -29.15 33.69
CA ARG A 19 -4.65 -29.26 32.24
C ARG A 19 -5.61 -30.39 31.88
N MET A 20 -5.89 -31.30 32.81
CA MET A 20 -6.74 -32.46 32.55
C MET A 20 -8.05 -32.31 33.32
N PHE A 21 -9.14 -32.73 32.71
CA PHE A 21 -10.44 -32.83 33.35
C PHE A 21 -11.19 -34.01 32.77
N TYR A 22 -12.00 -34.66 33.61
CA TYR A 22 -12.88 -35.74 33.24
C TYR A 22 -14.31 -35.23 33.17
N VAL A 23 -15.01 -35.63 32.10
CA VAL A 23 -16.42 -35.32 31.87
C VAL A 23 -17.18 -36.62 31.78
N SER A 24 -18.25 -36.74 32.54
CA SER A 24 -19.16 -37.88 32.50
C SER A 24 -20.58 -37.36 32.28
N GLY A 25 -21.23 -37.79 31.21
CA GLY A 25 -22.59 -37.36 30.91
C GLY A 25 -23.09 -37.83 29.54
N PRO A 26 -24.26 -37.33 29.10
CA PRO A 26 -24.83 -37.63 27.80
C PRO A 26 -23.88 -37.19 26.67
N PRO A 27 -23.86 -37.89 25.53
CA PRO A 27 -22.91 -37.60 24.44
C PRO A 27 -22.99 -36.14 23.97
N SER A 28 -24.19 -35.58 23.86
CA SER A 28 -24.38 -34.17 23.47
C SER A 28 -23.71 -33.16 24.42
N TYR A 29 -23.68 -33.44 25.73
CA TYR A 29 -23.02 -32.58 26.71
C TYR A 29 -21.49 -32.70 26.62
N VAL A 30 -21.00 -33.93 26.45
CA VAL A 30 -19.56 -34.21 26.27
C VAL A 30 -19.03 -33.53 25.01
N ASP A 31 -19.76 -33.61 23.90
CA ASP A 31 -19.40 -32.97 22.63
C ASP A 31 -19.34 -31.45 22.76
N HIS A 32 -20.28 -30.85 23.49
CA HIS A 32 -20.31 -29.41 23.71
C HIS A 32 -19.08 -28.94 24.49
N ILE A 33 -18.72 -29.65 25.56
CA ILE A 33 -17.53 -29.32 26.36
C ILE A 33 -16.25 -29.53 25.54
N LEU A 34 -16.16 -30.61 24.77
CA LEU A 34 -15.03 -30.87 23.89
C LEU A 34 -14.83 -29.72 22.89
N ARG A 35 -15.90 -29.25 22.27
CA ARG A 35 -15.83 -28.15 21.30
C ARG A 35 -15.41 -26.83 21.94
N LEU A 36 -15.94 -26.50 23.11
CA LEU A 36 -15.56 -25.29 23.84
C LEU A 36 -14.11 -25.33 24.32
N THR A 37 -13.66 -26.49 24.80
CA THR A 37 -12.29 -26.66 25.28
C THR A 37 -11.30 -26.55 24.13
N GLN A 38 -11.60 -27.11 22.94
CA GLN A 38 -10.80 -26.88 21.73
C GLN A 38 -10.72 -25.39 21.33
N LEU A 39 -11.82 -24.65 21.47
CA LEU A 39 -11.81 -23.21 21.20
C LEU A 39 -10.95 -22.42 22.19
N MET A 40 -10.86 -22.87 23.45
CA MET A 40 -10.01 -22.26 24.48
C MET A 40 -8.55 -22.69 24.42
N ASP A 41 -8.29 -23.92 23.98
CA ASP A 41 -6.94 -24.45 23.80
C ASP A 41 -6.28 -23.88 22.54
N ARG A 42 -7.08 -23.32 21.61
CA ARG A 42 -6.55 -22.57 20.49
C ARG A 42 -5.68 -21.43 21.05
N PRO A 43 -4.39 -21.39 20.71
CA PRO A 43 -3.50 -20.35 21.22
C PRO A 43 -4.12 -19.00 20.89
N PRO A 44 -4.12 -18.04 21.83
CA PRO A 44 -4.64 -16.71 21.56
C PRO A 44 -3.99 -16.24 20.27
N ARG A 45 -4.83 -15.94 19.28
CA ARG A 45 -4.38 -15.44 17.98
C ARG A 45 -3.43 -14.30 18.33
N LYS A 46 -2.14 -14.41 17.95
CA LYS A 46 -1.13 -13.39 18.26
C LYS A 46 -1.66 -12.08 17.71
N LEU A 47 -2.34 -11.32 18.57
CA LEU A 47 -2.82 -10.00 18.23
C LEU A 47 -1.52 -9.22 18.02
N PRO A 48 -1.37 -8.53 16.89
CA PRO A 48 -0.21 -7.69 16.68
C PRO A 48 0.03 -6.86 17.95
N GLU A 49 1.23 -6.94 18.53
CA GLU A 49 1.61 -6.18 19.75
C GLU A 49 1.32 -4.69 19.62
N ARG A 50 1.20 -4.21 18.37
CA ARG A 50 0.77 -2.87 18.04
C ARG A 50 -0.29 -2.92 16.94
N PRO A 51 -1.40 -2.16 17.06
CA PRO A 51 -2.35 -2.02 15.97
C PRO A 51 -1.62 -1.52 14.71
N PRO A 52 -1.94 -2.08 13.52
CA PRO A 52 -1.36 -1.61 12.28
C PRO A 52 -1.78 -0.15 12.04
N ALA A 53 -0.84 0.66 11.55
CA ALA A 53 -1.09 2.01 11.10
C ALA A 53 -1.36 2.01 9.59
N PHE A 54 -2.19 2.96 9.16
CA PHE A 54 -2.49 3.21 7.76
C PHE A 54 -2.00 4.62 7.40
N GLY A 55 -1.32 4.75 6.26
CA GLY A 55 -0.95 6.03 5.67
C GLY A 55 -1.46 6.08 4.24
N VAL A 56 -1.96 7.23 3.82
CA VAL A 56 -2.35 7.48 2.43
C VAL A 56 -1.48 8.62 1.93
N VAL A 57 -0.79 8.39 0.82
CA VAL A 57 0.05 9.41 0.18
C VAL A 57 -0.45 9.64 -1.22
N GLN A 58 -0.78 10.88 -1.53
CA GLN A 58 -1.12 11.30 -2.88
C GLN A 58 0.16 11.56 -3.65
N VAL A 59 0.22 11.04 -4.88
CA VAL A 59 1.33 11.26 -5.79
C VAL A 59 0.94 12.34 -6.79
N VAL A 60 1.78 13.36 -6.94
CA VAL A 60 1.45 14.53 -7.76
C VAL A 60 2.15 14.48 -9.11
N ASN A 61 3.41 14.05 -9.16
CA ASN A 61 4.22 14.20 -10.37
C ASN A 61 4.23 12.96 -11.26
N PHE A 62 3.89 11.79 -10.73
CA PHE A 62 3.96 10.53 -11.48
C PHE A 62 2.72 9.66 -11.27
N PRO A 63 2.31 8.85 -12.27
CA PRO A 63 1.23 7.90 -12.09
C PRO A 63 1.63 6.74 -11.17
N VAL A 64 0.70 6.35 -10.31
CA VAL A 64 0.92 5.26 -9.35
C VAL A 64 0.99 3.89 -10.04
N GLU A 65 0.23 3.68 -11.11
CA GLU A 65 0.17 2.42 -11.86
C GLU A 65 1.16 2.36 -13.03
N ASP A 66 1.50 1.13 -13.38
CA ASP A 66 2.27 0.83 -14.58
C ASP A 66 1.43 1.18 -15.81
N HIS A 67 2.00 2.00 -16.70
CA HIS A 67 1.32 2.44 -17.91
C HIS A 67 2.12 2.06 -19.16
N PRO A 68 1.43 1.69 -20.25
CA PRO A 68 2.10 1.42 -21.52
C PRO A 68 2.61 2.74 -22.11
N HIS A 69 3.87 2.73 -22.53
CA HIS A 69 4.50 3.79 -23.31
C HIS A 69 4.86 3.26 -24.69
N GLY A 70 4.71 4.12 -25.69
CA GLY A 70 5.02 3.79 -27.08
C GLY A 70 3.79 3.62 -27.96
N VAL A 71 3.99 3.91 -29.24
CA VAL A 71 2.94 3.92 -30.27
C VAL A 71 3.20 2.77 -31.25
N GLY A 72 2.14 2.12 -31.70
CA GLY A 72 2.23 1.02 -32.67
C GLY A 72 2.65 -0.31 -32.03
N THR A 73 3.61 -0.99 -32.64
CA THR A 73 4.11 -2.32 -32.25
C THR A 73 5.18 -2.29 -31.15
N ASN A 74 5.75 -1.12 -30.85
CA ASN A 74 6.76 -0.95 -29.81
C ASN A 74 6.14 -0.36 -28.54
N ARG A 75 5.34 -1.19 -27.85
CA ARG A 75 4.77 -0.85 -26.54
C ARG A 75 5.71 -1.36 -25.44
N GLY A 76 6.39 -0.44 -24.75
CA GLY A 76 7.07 -0.73 -23.50
C GLY A 76 6.15 -0.50 -22.32
N LEU A 77 6.31 -1.25 -21.23
CA LEU A 77 5.63 -0.95 -19.96
C LEU A 77 6.55 -0.05 -19.14
N VAL A 78 6.12 1.17 -18.83
CA VAL A 78 6.87 2.01 -17.88
C VAL A 78 6.35 1.70 -16.48
N PRO A 79 7.23 1.29 -15.56
CA PRO A 79 6.88 1.06 -14.17
C PRO A 79 6.26 2.32 -13.54
N GLY A 80 5.10 2.15 -12.93
CA GLY A 80 4.43 3.13 -12.09
C GLY A 80 5.17 3.33 -10.78
N MET A 81 4.75 4.34 -10.01
CA MET A 81 5.38 4.64 -8.73
C MET A 81 5.36 3.43 -7.78
N LEU A 82 4.24 2.69 -7.74
CA LEU A 82 4.13 1.51 -6.87
C LEU A 82 5.21 0.46 -7.22
N SER A 83 5.40 0.18 -8.51
CA SER A 83 6.38 -0.77 -9.02
C SER A 83 7.82 -0.30 -8.73
N MET A 84 8.10 1.00 -8.89
CA MET A 84 9.40 1.58 -8.53
C MET A 84 9.69 1.47 -7.03
N ILE A 85 8.70 1.70 -6.17
CA ILE A 85 8.86 1.54 -4.72
C ILE A 85 9.13 0.09 -4.38
N HIS A 86 8.41 -0.86 -4.98
CA HIS A 86 8.69 -2.28 -4.77
C HIS A 86 10.11 -2.66 -5.17
N ALA A 87 10.58 -2.18 -6.32
CA ALA A 87 11.96 -2.38 -6.76
C ALA A 87 12.95 -1.77 -5.78
N ARG A 88 12.72 -0.52 -5.34
CA ARG A 88 13.60 0.17 -4.39
C ARG A 88 13.62 -0.47 -3.01
N LEU A 89 12.46 -0.93 -2.52
CA LEU A 89 12.31 -1.63 -1.25
C LEU A 89 13.03 -2.98 -1.28
N SER A 90 12.93 -3.70 -2.41
CA SER A 90 13.61 -4.97 -2.61
C SER A 90 15.14 -4.83 -2.59
N GLN A 91 15.65 -3.69 -3.09
CA GLN A 91 17.07 -3.37 -3.15
C GLN A 91 17.62 -2.77 -1.84
N ALA A 92 16.86 -1.90 -1.17
CA ALA A 92 17.36 -1.09 -0.06
C ALA A 92 17.08 -1.67 1.34
N GLN A 93 16.05 -2.51 1.52
CA GLN A 93 15.50 -2.65 2.88
C GLN A 93 14.86 -4.01 3.23
N ARG A 94 15.47 -5.13 2.81
CA ARG A 94 15.11 -6.49 3.28
C ARG A 94 15.18 -6.68 4.80
N VAL A 95 15.87 -5.82 5.55
CA VAL A 95 16.15 -6.04 6.99
C VAL A 95 15.20 -5.28 7.93
N GLN A 96 14.54 -4.18 7.50
CA GLN A 96 13.75 -3.32 8.40
C GLN A 96 12.21 -3.40 8.20
N LEU A 97 11.72 -3.95 7.08
CA LEU A 97 10.27 -4.12 6.83
C LEU A 97 9.81 -5.57 6.77
N ALA A 98 10.67 -6.51 7.17
CA ALA A 98 10.45 -7.96 7.12
C ALA A 98 9.41 -8.50 8.12
N ASP A 99 8.53 -7.66 8.64
CA ASP A 99 7.47 -8.09 9.56
C ASP A 99 6.31 -8.78 8.81
N GLY A 100 6.42 -8.94 7.48
CA GLY A 100 5.43 -9.61 6.62
C GLY A 100 4.04 -8.95 6.61
N ARG A 101 3.89 -7.81 7.31
CA ARG A 101 2.64 -7.08 7.52
C ARG A 101 2.57 -5.78 6.72
N LEU A 102 3.64 -5.46 6.00
CA LEU A 102 3.66 -4.31 5.12
C LEU A 102 2.87 -4.65 3.84
N ALA A 103 1.81 -3.91 3.59
CA ALA A 103 1.08 -3.95 2.32
C ALA A 103 1.05 -2.55 1.72
N LEU A 104 1.35 -2.46 0.43
CA LEU A 104 1.19 -1.25 -0.38
C LEU A 104 0.13 -1.54 -1.43
N LEU A 105 -0.85 -0.65 -1.55
CA LEU A 105 -1.91 -0.74 -2.56
C LEU A 105 -1.97 0.57 -3.35
N ALA A 106 -2.07 0.43 -4.67
CA ALA A 106 -2.30 1.55 -5.58
C ALA A 106 -3.79 1.85 -5.69
N TYR A 107 -4.13 3.13 -5.70
CA TYR A 107 -5.42 3.67 -6.09
C TYR A 107 -5.21 4.63 -7.27
N PRO A 108 -5.31 4.13 -8.53
CA PRO A 108 -5.08 4.96 -9.72
C PRO A 108 -6.09 6.09 -9.84
N ASP A 109 -7.35 5.87 -9.47
CA ASP A 109 -8.44 6.86 -9.59
C ASP A 109 -8.14 8.16 -8.84
N THR A 110 -7.48 8.06 -7.69
CA THR A 110 -7.08 9.22 -6.87
C THR A 110 -5.57 9.48 -6.92
N ASN A 111 -4.85 8.77 -7.78
CA ASN A 111 -3.39 8.73 -7.85
C ASN A 111 -2.73 8.65 -6.46
N SER A 112 -3.21 7.71 -5.64
CA SER A 112 -2.80 7.58 -4.23
C SER A 112 -2.23 6.20 -3.94
N VAL A 113 -1.30 6.12 -2.98
CA VAL A 113 -0.78 4.86 -2.45
C VAL A 113 -1.23 4.70 -1.00
N LEU A 114 -1.91 3.58 -0.72
CA LEU A 114 -2.25 3.17 0.62
C LEU A 114 -1.15 2.28 1.19
N ILE A 115 -0.66 2.66 2.36
CA ILE A 115 0.39 1.97 3.10
C ILE A 115 -0.24 1.39 4.36
N LYS A 116 -0.09 0.10 4.57
CA LYS A 116 -0.49 -0.61 5.78
C LYS A 116 0.76 -1.22 6.40
N GLY A 117 1.09 -0.86 7.65
CA GLY A 117 2.29 -1.37 8.31
C GLY A 117 2.42 -0.90 9.75
N SER A 118 3.62 -1.03 10.32
CA SER A 118 3.92 -0.39 11.61
C SER A 118 3.97 1.13 11.44
N PRO A 119 3.66 1.94 12.48
CA PRO A 119 3.71 3.40 12.35
C PRO A 119 5.11 3.93 12.03
N ALA A 120 6.17 3.19 12.40
CA ALA A 120 7.53 3.52 11.99
C ALA A 120 7.76 3.25 10.50
N GLN A 121 7.24 2.13 9.98
CA GLN A 121 7.32 1.78 8.56
C GLN A 121 6.55 2.76 7.69
N VAL A 122 5.35 3.16 8.10
CA VAL A 122 4.52 4.13 7.36
C VAL A 122 5.31 5.43 7.17
N LYS A 123 5.92 5.99 8.22
CA LYS A 123 6.73 7.22 8.12
C LYS A 123 7.95 7.09 7.21
N VAL A 124 8.62 5.93 7.24
CA VAL A 124 9.78 5.69 6.36
C VAL A 124 9.34 5.65 4.90
N ILE A 125 8.22 4.99 4.60
CA ILE A 125 7.70 4.87 3.24
C ILE A 125 7.13 6.21 2.75
N GLU A 126 6.45 6.97 3.60
CA GLU A 126 5.99 8.34 3.28
C GLU A 126 7.16 9.23 2.86
N LYS A 127 8.27 9.19 3.61
CA LYS A 127 9.48 9.95 3.27
C LYS A 127 10.09 9.50 1.93
N LEU A 128 10.16 8.18 1.70
CA LEU A 128 10.67 7.63 0.45
C LEU A 128 9.78 8.01 -0.75
N LEU A 129 8.46 8.03 -0.58
CA LEU A 129 7.54 8.51 -1.62
C LEU A 129 7.79 9.98 -1.95
N ALA A 130 7.90 10.83 -0.93
CA ALA A 130 8.17 12.25 -1.14
C ALA A 130 9.51 12.49 -1.84
N GLU A 131 10.54 11.69 -1.53
CA GLU A 131 11.83 11.76 -2.21
C GLU A 131 11.74 11.30 -3.68
N LEU A 132 11.03 10.20 -3.97
CA LEU A 132 10.86 9.69 -5.33
C LEU A 132 10.02 10.62 -6.21
N ASP A 133 8.96 11.21 -5.65
CA ASP A 133 8.09 12.16 -6.35
C ASP A 133 8.85 13.42 -6.81
N VAL A 134 9.90 13.83 -6.08
CA VAL A 134 10.79 14.95 -6.46
C VAL A 134 11.92 14.50 -7.39
N ALA A 135 12.59 13.38 -7.08
CA ALA A 135 13.78 12.95 -7.79
C ALA A 135 13.51 12.62 -9.28
N GLN A 136 12.32 12.10 -9.60
CA GLN A 136 12.00 11.75 -10.98
C GLN A 136 11.78 12.99 -11.87
N VAL A 137 11.25 14.08 -11.33
CA VAL A 137 11.08 15.37 -12.05
C VAL A 137 12.42 15.90 -12.56
N LEU A 138 13.49 15.70 -11.78
CA LEU A 138 14.84 16.11 -12.17
C LEU A 138 15.43 15.24 -13.29
N ASN A 139 15.05 13.97 -13.36
CA ASN A 139 15.58 13.03 -14.35
C ASN A 139 14.97 13.26 -15.75
N GLU A 140 13.74 13.77 -15.83
CA GLU A 140 13.10 14.17 -17.10
C GLU A 140 13.65 15.50 -17.65
N THR A 141 14.38 16.27 -16.84
CA THR A 141 15.03 17.52 -17.27
C THR A 141 16.33 17.27 -18.08
N LEU A 142 16.75 16.00 -18.21
CA LEU A 142 17.84 15.56 -19.09
C LEU A 142 17.39 14.42 -20.03
N PRO A 143 16.75 14.71 -21.17
CA PRO A 143 16.83 13.80 -22.29
C PRO A 143 18.16 14.09 -23.01
N GLY A 144 19.16 13.24 -22.78
CA GLY A 144 20.30 13.16 -23.69
C GLY A 144 19.79 12.90 -25.11
N GLN A 145 20.25 13.73 -26.05
CA GLN A 145 20.11 13.54 -27.49
C GLN A 145 20.31 12.08 -27.90
N ALA A 146 19.34 11.53 -28.63
CA ALA A 146 19.55 10.87 -29.92
C ALA A 146 18.19 10.48 -30.51
N HIS A 147 17.79 11.11 -31.61
CA HIS A 147 17.54 10.45 -32.88
C HIS A 147 17.25 11.52 -33.92
N ALA A 148 18.27 11.80 -34.74
CA ALA A 148 18.13 12.50 -36.00
C ALA A 148 17.35 11.60 -36.98
N GLY A 149 16.34 12.15 -37.64
CA GLY A 149 15.58 11.48 -38.69
C GLY A 149 14.19 12.08 -38.82
N GLY A 150 14.02 12.99 -39.79
CA GLY A 150 12.80 13.76 -39.98
C GLY A 150 11.57 12.94 -40.35
N GLY A 151 10.39 13.51 -40.03
CA GLY A 151 9.08 13.01 -40.39
C GLY A 151 8.00 13.63 -39.49
N ASP A 152 7.10 14.39 -40.11
CA ASP A 152 6.08 15.28 -39.54
C ASP A 152 5.03 14.66 -38.58
N PRO A 153 4.21 15.49 -37.88
CA PRO A 153 3.78 15.23 -36.50
C PRO A 153 2.31 14.80 -36.33
N GLN A 154 2.03 14.29 -35.12
CA GLN A 154 0.76 14.25 -34.37
C GLN A 154 -0.19 13.05 -34.49
N ALA A 155 -0.48 12.43 -33.34
CA ALA A 155 -1.84 12.12 -32.88
C ALA A 155 -1.87 11.76 -31.38
N GLY A 156 -1.99 12.79 -30.54
CA GLY A 156 -2.23 12.81 -29.10
C GLY A 156 -2.35 14.28 -28.69
N PRO A 157 -3.08 14.68 -27.63
CA PRO A 157 -3.25 16.09 -27.31
C PRO A 157 -1.86 16.75 -27.24
N PRO A 158 -1.62 17.84 -27.99
CA PRO A 158 -0.28 18.37 -28.17
C PRO A 158 0.27 18.81 -26.81
N GLN A 159 1.27 18.08 -26.32
CA GLN A 159 2.09 18.52 -25.20
C GLN A 159 2.76 19.82 -25.66
N LEU A 160 2.40 20.94 -25.04
CA LEU A 160 2.95 22.25 -25.38
C LEU A 160 4.48 22.16 -25.31
N THR A 161 5.16 22.41 -26.44
CA THR A 161 6.63 22.41 -26.49
C THR A 161 7.17 23.45 -25.52
N ALA A 162 8.39 23.32 -24.99
CA ALA A 162 8.95 24.28 -24.01
C ALA A 162 8.82 25.75 -24.43
N ALA A 163 9.00 26.05 -25.73
CA ALA A 163 8.80 27.38 -26.29
C ALA A 163 7.32 27.84 -26.33
N GLN A 164 6.37 26.90 -26.45
CA GLN A 164 4.94 27.18 -26.34
C GLN A 164 4.54 27.42 -24.88
N TYR A 165 5.13 26.68 -23.94
CA TYR A 165 4.93 26.88 -22.50
C TYR A 165 5.39 28.27 -22.06
N GLU A 166 6.56 28.72 -22.54
CA GLU A 166 7.09 30.05 -22.24
C GLU A 166 6.21 31.17 -22.82
N ARG A 167 5.60 30.94 -23.99
CA ARG A 167 4.64 31.88 -24.60
C ARG A 167 3.33 31.95 -23.82
N VAL A 168 2.80 30.81 -23.37
CA VAL A 168 1.58 30.77 -22.53
C VAL A 168 1.84 31.41 -21.16
N GLN A 169 2.99 31.13 -20.53
CA GLN A 169 3.40 31.77 -19.29
C GLN A 169 3.57 33.28 -19.45
N ARG A 170 4.19 33.75 -20.54
CA ARG A 170 4.30 35.19 -20.84
C ARG A 170 2.93 35.83 -21.09
N ALA A 171 2.00 35.14 -21.76
CA ALA A 171 0.66 35.66 -22.04
C ALA A 171 -0.20 35.78 -20.76
N PHE A 172 -0.11 34.79 -19.87
CA PHE A 172 -0.78 34.82 -18.57
C PHE A 172 -0.24 35.92 -17.66
N LEU A 173 1.08 36.06 -17.55
CA LEU A 173 1.70 37.11 -16.74
C LEU A 173 1.46 38.53 -17.29
N ARG A 174 1.19 38.67 -18.60
CA ARG A 174 0.84 39.96 -19.20
C ARG A 174 -0.60 40.36 -18.90
N THR A 175 -1.51 39.39 -18.76
CA THR A 175 -2.93 39.61 -18.44
C THR A 175 -3.10 40.05 -16.98
N GLU A 176 -2.28 39.54 -16.06
CA GLU A 176 -2.29 39.94 -14.63
C GLU A 176 -1.83 41.40 -14.40
N ARG A 177 -1.11 42.04 -15.34
CA ARG A 177 -0.74 43.46 -15.22
C ARG A 177 -1.79 44.45 -15.75
N GLU A 178 -2.79 43.99 -16.49
CA GLU A 178 -3.86 44.85 -17.00
C GLU A 178 -5.11 44.86 -16.09
N PHE A 179 -5.15 43.99 -15.07
CA PHE A 179 -6.16 44.00 -14.02
C PHE A 179 -5.54 44.27 -12.64
N SER A 180 -5.16 45.52 -12.41
CA SER A 180 -5.06 46.08 -11.07
C SER A 180 -5.69 47.49 -11.12
N PRO A 181 -6.63 47.81 -10.20
CA PRO A 181 -7.60 48.90 -10.32
C PRO A 181 -7.01 50.31 -10.38
#